data_AF-G8IJA4-F1
#
_entry.id   AF-G8IJA4-F1
#
_cell.length_a   1.000
_cell.length_b   1.000
_cell.length_c   1.000
_cell.angle_alpha   90.00
_cell.angle_beta   90.00
_cell.angle_gamma   90.00
#
_symmetry.space_group_name_H-M   'P 1'
#
loop_
_entity.id
_entity.type
_entity.pdbx_description
1 polymer ?
#
loop_
_entity_poly.entity_id
_entity_poly.type
_entity_poly.pdbx_seq_one_letter_code
_entity_poly.pdbx_strand_id
1 'polypeptide(L)'
;DADANFDGIRVDAVDNVDADLLQIAADYFKLAYGVDQNDDTANQHLSILEDWSHNDPLYVTDQGSNQLTMDDYVHTQLIWSLTKSYDIRGTMQRFVDYYMVDRSNDSTENEAIPNYSFVRAHDSEVQTVIAQIVSDLYPDVENSLAPTTEQLAAAFKVYNEDEKLADKKYTQYNMASAYAMLLT
;
A
#
# COMPACT_ATOMS: atom_id res chain seq x y z
N ASP A 1 19.94 -24.67 3.01
CA ASP A 1 19.21 -24.88 4.26
C ASP A 1 17.74 -24.96 3.87
N ALA A 2 17.02 -26.02 4.26
CA ALA A 2 15.62 -26.21 3.84
C ALA A 2 14.67 -25.27 4.59
N ASP A 3 15.10 -24.73 5.73
CA ASP A 3 14.30 -23.86 6.60
C ASP A 3 14.60 -22.37 6.35
N ALA A 4 15.28 -22.04 5.25
CA ALA A 4 15.70 -20.67 4.89
C ALA A 4 15.13 -20.21 3.53
N ASN A 5 13.99 -20.79 3.13
CA ASN A 5 13.31 -20.42 1.88
C ASN A 5 12.31 -19.28 2.12
N PHE A 6 11.98 -18.55 1.06
CA PHE A 6 10.84 -17.62 1.07
C PHE A 6 9.55 -18.39 0.75
N ASP A 7 8.46 -18.00 1.41
CA ASP A 7 7.17 -18.66 1.26
C ASP A 7 6.23 -17.98 0.27
N GLY A 8 6.41 -16.67 0.04
CA GLY A 8 5.58 -15.88 -0.85
C GLY A 8 6.36 -14.77 -1.54
N ILE A 9 5.71 -14.08 -2.48
CA ILE A 9 6.34 -13.02 -3.27
C ILE A 9 5.52 -11.73 -3.25
N ARG A 10 6.21 -10.61 -3.51
CA ARG A 10 5.59 -9.36 -3.98
C ARG A 10 5.94 -9.18 -5.44
N VAL A 11 4.94 -9.00 -6.31
CA VAL A 11 5.19 -8.58 -7.70
C VAL A 11 5.27 -7.06 -7.72
N ASP A 12 6.47 -6.56 -8.01
CA ASP A 12 6.77 -5.13 -8.08
C ASP A 12 6.27 -4.52 -9.39
N ALA A 13 5.78 -3.28 -9.33
CA ALA A 13 5.45 -2.45 -10.50
C ALA A 13 4.61 -3.17 -11.57
N VAL A 14 3.50 -3.79 -11.16
CA VAL A 14 2.63 -4.62 -12.03
C VAL A 14 2.22 -3.86 -13.29
N ASP A 15 1.86 -2.58 -13.15
CA ASP A 15 1.42 -1.69 -14.23
C ASP A 15 2.53 -1.28 -15.21
N ASN A 16 3.77 -1.67 -14.95
CA ASN A 16 4.94 -1.28 -15.74
C ASN A 16 5.57 -2.46 -16.49
N VAL A 17 4.97 -3.64 -16.42
CA VAL A 17 5.45 -4.87 -17.04
C VAL A 17 4.34 -5.60 -17.80
N ASP A 18 4.69 -6.68 -18.47
CA ASP A 18 3.71 -7.54 -19.14
C ASP A 18 2.96 -8.39 -18.09
N ALA A 19 1.62 -8.37 -18.14
CA ALA A 19 0.75 -9.07 -17.21
C ALA A 19 0.84 -10.60 -17.31
N ASP A 20 1.43 -11.15 -18.39
CA ASP A 20 1.74 -12.57 -18.50
C ASP A 20 2.54 -13.10 -17.29
N LEU A 21 3.36 -12.24 -16.65
CA LEU A 21 4.12 -12.57 -15.45
C LEU A 21 3.23 -12.99 -14.26
N LEU A 22 2.01 -12.46 -14.15
CA LEU A 22 1.08 -12.80 -13.08
C LEU A 22 0.58 -14.25 -13.23
N GLN A 23 0.25 -14.65 -14.47
CA GLN A 23 -0.16 -16.02 -14.76
C GLN A 23 1.00 -17.00 -14.57
N ILE A 24 2.20 -16.64 -15.01
CA ILE A 24 3.40 -17.46 -14.81
C ILE A 24 3.66 -17.69 -13.32
N ALA A 25 3.56 -16.65 -12.49
CA ALA A 25 3.73 -16.76 -11.05
C ALA A 25 2.62 -17.62 -10.41
N ALA A 26 1.36 -17.39 -10.80
CA ALA A 26 0.22 -18.18 -10.31
C ALA A 26 0.37 -19.67 -10.62
N ASP A 27 0.68 -20.02 -11.87
CA ASP A 27 0.84 -21.40 -12.31
C ASP A 27 1.98 -22.10 -11.57
N TYR A 28 3.09 -21.38 -11.33
CA TYR A 28 4.18 -21.89 -10.52
C TYR A 28 3.75 -22.25 -9.11
N PHE A 29 3.07 -21.33 -8.39
CA PHE A 29 2.65 -21.58 -7.01
C PHE A 29 1.61 -22.71 -6.91
N LYS A 30 0.70 -22.81 -7.89
CA LYS A 30 -0.25 -23.93 -7.99
C LYS A 30 0.48 -25.26 -8.16
N LEU A 31 1.42 -25.33 -9.09
CA LEU A 31 2.14 -26.58 -9.37
C LEU A 31 3.11 -26.98 -8.25
N ALA A 32 3.83 -26.01 -7.68
CA ALA A 32 4.88 -26.26 -6.70
C ALA A 32 4.32 -26.51 -5.29
N TYR A 33 3.24 -25.82 -4.93
CA TYR A 33 2.73 -25.80 -3.55
C TYR A 33 1.27 -26.23 -3.43
N GLY A 34 0.49 -26.22 -4.51
CA GLY A 34 -0.93 -26.60 -4.46
C GLY A 34 -1.82 -25.52 -3.84
N VAL A 35 -1.49 -24.23 -4.04
CA VAL A 35 -2.25 -23.10 -3.45
C VAL A 35 -3.70 -23.01 -3.93
N ASP A 36 -4.06 -23.68 -5.03
CA ASP A 36 -5.43 -23.76 -5.55
C ASP A 36 -6.28 -24.88 -4.93
N GLN A 37 -5.71 -25.68 -4.02
CA GLN A 37 -6.40 -26.83 -3.46
C GLN A 37 -7.28 -26.48 -2.25
N ASN A 38 -6.84 -25.54 -1.41
CA ASN A 38 -7.54 -25.08 -0.20
C ASN A 38 -6.85 -23.87 0.43
N ASP A 39 -7.57 -23.18 1.32
CA ASP A 39 -7.09 -22.00 2.02
C ASP A 39 -5.87 -22.26 2.92
N ASP A 40 -5.77 -23.43 3.55
CA ASP A 40 -4.63 -23.75 4.44
C ASP A 40 -3.30 -23.73 3.66
N THR A 41 -3.31 -24.26 2.44
CA THR A 41 -2.15 -24.26 1.54
C THR A 41 -1.94 -22.89 0.90
N ALA A 42 -3.01 -22.20 0.47
CA ALA A 42 -2.91 -20.86 -0.09
C ALA A 42 -2.28 -19.87 0.91
N ASN A 43 -2.74 -19.92 2.16
CA ASN A 43 -2.33 -18.99 3.22
C ASN A 43 -0.90 -19.25 3.72
N GLN A 44 -0.32 -20.42 3.44
CA GLN A 44 1.10 -20.68 3.69
C GLN A 44 2.02 -19.95 2.70
N HIS A 45 1.47 -19.52 1.56
CA HIS A 45 2.24 -18.96 0.44
C HIS A 45 1.69 -17.60 -0.03
N LEU A 46 1.24 -16.78 0.94
CA LEU A 46 0.66 -15.47 0.68
C LEU A 46 1.57 -14.60 -0.20
N SER A 47 1.02 -14.16 -1.32
CA SER A 47 1.69 -13.33 -2.31
C SER A 47 0.85 -12.10 -2.62
N ILE A 48 1.50 -10.96 -2.86
CA ILE A 48 0.84 -9.65 -3.02
C ILE A 48 1.30 -8.96 -4.31
N LEU A 49 0.50 -8.02 -4.80
CA LEU A 49 0.75 -7.24 -6.00
C LEU A 49 0.94 -5.77 -5.65
N GLU A 50 1.92 -5.11 -6.26
CA GLU A 50 1.92 -3.64 -6.35
C GLU A 50 1.20 -3.23 -7.64
N ASP A 51 -0.12 -3.19 -7.58
CA ASP A 51 -1.06 -2.96 -8.68
C ASP A 51 -1.91 -1.69 -8.44
N TRP A 52 -1.40 -0.54 -8.89
CA TRP A 52 -1.94 0.77 -8.52
C TRP A 52 -3.20 1.17 -9.31
N SER A 53 -3.50 0.49 -10.41
CA SER A 53 -4.65 0.82 -11.25
C SER A 53 -5.96 0.35 -10.61
N HIS A 54 -6.99 1.20 -10.61
CA HIS A 54 -8.32 0.83 -10.10
C HIS A 54 -9.03 -0.26 -10.91
N ASN A 55 -8.47 -0.68 -12.05
CA ASN A 55 -8.98 -1.82 -12.81
C ASN A 55 -8.38 -3.16 -12.33
N ASP A 56 -7.25 -3.12 -11.62
CA ASP A 56 -6.46 -4.31 -11.31
C ASP A 56 -7.17 -5.27 -10.36
N PRO A 57 -7.87 -4.80 -9.30
CA PRO A 57 -8.61 -5.71 -8.43
C PRO A 57 -9.63 -6.59 -9.17
N LEU A 58 -10.31 -6.03 -10.18
CA LEU A 58 -11.27 -6.78 -11.00
C LEU A 58 -10.54 -7.78 -11.91
N TYR A 59 -9.46 -7.36 -12.56
CA TYR A 59 -8.64 -8.26 -13.39
C TYR A 59 -8.08 -9.43 -12.56
N VAL A 60 -7.49 -9.14 -11.39
CA VAL A 60 -6.91 -10.14 -10.48
C VAL A 60 -7.97 -11.13 -10.02
N THR A 61 -9.18 -10.65 -9.71
CA THR A 61 -10.33 -11.50 -9.37
C THR A 61 -10.74 -12.40 -10.53
N ASP A 62 -10.82 -11.86 -11.76
CA ASP A 62 -11.14 -12.64 -12.96
C ASP A 62 -10.08 -13.71 -13.27
N GLN A 63 -8.83 -13.51 -12.84
CA GLN A 63 -7.75 -14.52 -12.92
C GLN A 63 -7.72 -15.48 -11.72
N GLY A 64 -8.65 -15.37 -10.78
CA GLY A 64 -8.82 -16.27 -9.64
C GLY A 64 -8.06 -15.88 -8.37
N SER A 65 -7.65 -14.62 -8.22
CA SER A 65 -7.08 -14.07 -6.98
C SER A 65 -5.87 -14.84 -6.45
N ASN A 66 -4.98 -15.28 -7.34
CA ASN A 66 -3.79 -16.07 -6.99
C ASN A 66 -2.72 -15.27 -6.24
N GLN A 67 -2.80 -13.94 -6.29
CA GLN A 67 -2.06 -12.99 -5.47
C GLN A 67 -3.04 -11.92 -4.99
N LEU A 68 -2.80 -11.34 -3.81
CA LEU A 68 -3.66 -10.29 -3.26
C LEU A 68 -3.37 -8.94 -3.94
N THR A 69 -4.44 -8.33 -4.45
CA THR A 69 -4.46 -6.94 -4.93
C THR A 69 -4.43 -5.95 -3.77
N MET A 70 -3.94 -4.73 -4.00
CA MET A 70 -4.05 -3.66 -3.01
C MET A 70 -5.45 -3.01 -2.98
N ASP A 71 -5.94 -2.66 -1.79
CA ASP A 71 -7.12 -1.79 -1.65
C ASP A 71 -6.69 -0.31 -1.67
N ASP A 72 -6.46 0.24 -2.87
CA ASP A 72 -6.08 1.64 -3.04
C ASP A 72 -7.23 2.61 -2.62
N TYR A 73 -8.49 2.15 -2.63
CA TYR A 73 -9.63 2.95 -2.18
C TYR A 73 -9.51 3.28 -0.69
N VAL A 74 -9.30 2.26 0.15
CA VAL A 74 -9.09 2.43 1.60
C VAL A 74 -7.79 3.18 1.87
N HIS A 75 -6.70 2.85 1.19
CA HIS A 75 -5.42 3.57 1.30
C HIS A 75 -5.62 5.08 1.08
N THR A 76 -6.27 5.44 -0.03
CA THR A 76 -6.59 6.83 -0.38
C THR A 76 -7.46 7.50 0.70
N GLN A 77 -8.46 6.81 1.25
CA GLN A 77 -9.34 7.42 2.26
C GLN A 77 -8.65 7.61 3.62
N LEU A 78 -7.79 6.67 4.02
CA LEU A 78 -6.92 6.82 5.19
C LEU A 78 -6.06 8.07 5.03
N ILE A 79 -5.47 8.28 3.85
CA ILE A 79 -4.68 9.47 3.58
C ILE A 79 -5.52 10.76 3.68
N TRP A 80 -6.54 10.87 2.85
CA TRP A 80 -7.26 12.12 2.65
C TRP A 80 -8.17 12.50 3.80
N SER A 81 -8.68 11.55 4.58
CA SER A 81 -9.61 11.82 5.67
C SER A 81 -8.93 11.88 7.05
N LEU A 82 -7.78 11.20 7.21
CA LEU A 82 -7.10 11.11 8.51
C LEU A 82 -5.72 11.74 8.51
N THR A 83 -4.86 11.47 7.52
CA THR A 83 -3.42 11.76 7.65
C THR A 83 -2.95 13.07 7.04
N LYS A 84 -3.67 13.66 6.09
CA LYS A 84 -3.35 15.00 5.56
C LYS A 84 -3.53 16.11 6.62
N SER A 85 -3.06 17.32 6.31
CA SER A 85 -3.21 18.48 7.20
C SER A 85 -4.68 18.90 7.35
N TYR A 86 -5.01 19.52 8.49
CA TYR A 86 -6.41 19.82 8.85
C TYR A 86 -7.15 20.74 7.86
N ASP A 87 -6.41 21.56 7.12
CA ASP A 87 -6.92 22.52 6.15
C ASP A 87 -7.30 21.88 4.80
N ILE A 88 -6.78 20.69 4.50
CA ILE A 88 -7.07 19.95 3.25
C ILE A 88 -7.72 18.58 3.47
N ARG A 89 -7.89 18.15 4.72
CA ARG A 89 -8.52 16.85 5.03
C ARG A 89 -9.97 16.80 4.57
N GLY A 90 -10.30 15.72 3.90
CA GLY A 90 -11.67 15.36 3.53
C GLY A 90 -12.49 14.87 4.72
N THR A 91 -13.78 14.64 4.49
CA THR A 91 -14.69 14.12 5.51
C THR A 91 -14.58 12.59 5.66
N MET A 92 -14.95 12.07 6.83
CA MET A 92 -15.01 10.62 7.08
C MET A 92 -16.06 9.89 6.20
N GLN A 93 -17.04 10.60 5.63
CA GLN A 93 -18.05 10.03 4.73
C GLN A 93 -17.41 9.34 3.51
N ARG A 94 -16.19 9.75 3.14
CA ARG A 94 -15.45 9.17 2.01
C ARG A 94 -15.20 7.67 2.15
N PHE A 95 -15.07 7.14 3.37
CA PHE A 95 -14.93 5.69 3.60
C PHE A 95 -16.18 4.88 3.21
N VAL A 96 -17.33 5.55 3.11
CA VAL A 96 -18.61 4.96 2.69
C VAL A 96 -18.93 5.31 1.24
N ASP A 97 -18.37 6.39 0.69
CA ASP A 97 -18.62 6.80 -0.70
C ASP A 97 -17.63 6.17 -1.70
N TYR A 98 -16.40 5.86 -1.25
CA TYR A 98 -15.31 5.36 -2.09
C TYR A 98 -14.66 4.15 -1.44
N TYR A 99 -15.08 2.96 -1.86
CA TYR A 99 -14.62 1.70 -1.30
C TYR A 99 -14.47 0.63 -2.39
N MET A 100 -13.58 -0.31 -2.14
CA MET A 100 -13.61 -1.62 -2.83
C MET A 100 -14.54 -2.59 -2.10
N VAL A 101 -14.53 -2.57 -0.76
CA VAL A 101 -15.41 -3.38 0.11
C VAL A 101 -16.30 -2.46 0.93
N ASP A 102 -17.62 -2.56 0.74
CA ASP A 102 -18.62 -1.80 1.52
C ASP A 102 -18.72 -2.36 2.94
N ARG A 103 -18.18 -1.62 3.90
CA ARG A 103 -18.20 -2.01 5.32
C ARG A 103 -19.38 -1.43 6.09
N SER A 104 -20.34 -0.79 5.43
CA SER A 104 -21.54 -0.24 6.10
C SER A 104 -22.43 -1.33 6.68
N ASN A 105 -22.45 -2.51 6.05
CA ASN A 105 -23.10 -3.72 6.55
C ASN A 105 -22.43 -4.97 5.92
N ASP A 106 -21.18 -5.23 6.28
CA ASP A 106 -20.47 -6.44 5.85
C ASP A 106 -20.75 -7.61 6.80
N SER A 107 -21.79 -8.38 6.45
CA SER A 107 -22.16 -9.61 7.15
C SER A 107 -22.02 -10.84 6.24
N THR A 108 -21.14 -10.76 5.24
CA THR A 108 -20.95 -11.80 4.23
C THR A 108 -19.66 -12.58 4.48
N GLU A 109 -19.56 -13.78 3.91
CA GLU A 109 -18.36 -14.61 3.95
C GLU A 109 -17.97 -14.93 2.50
N ASN A 110 -16.71 -14.74 2.14
CA ASN A 110 -16.14 -15.04 0.81
C ASN A 110 -16.75 -14.33 -0.40
N GLU A 111 -17.44 -13.19 -0.21
CA GLU A 111 -17.99 -12.37 -1.31
C GLU A 111 -17.06 -11.21 -1.71
N ALA A 112 -16.29 -10.67 -0.76
CA ALA A 112 -15.38 -9.56 -1.01
C ALA A 112 -14.15 -9.99 -1.83
N ILE A 113 -13.63 -9.07 -2.65
CA ILE A 113 -12.34 -9.26 -3.33
C ILE A 113 -11.24 -9.39 -2.27
N PRO A 114 -10.50 -10.52 -2.21
CA PRO A 114 -9.42 -10.68 -1.26
C PRO A 114 -8.28 -9.70 -1.59
N ASN A 115 -7.87 -8.92 -0.58
CA ASN A 115 -6.95 -7.81 -0.77
C ASN A 115 -6.06 -7.61 0.46
N TYR A 116 -5.04 -6.77 0.30
CA TYR A 116 -4.30 -6.20 1.41
C TYR A 116 -4.46 -4.68 1.43
N SER A 117 -4.40 -4.09 2.62
CA SER A 117 -4.59 -2.65 2.84
C SER A 117 -3.44 -2.08 3.66
N PHE A 118 -3.10 -0.82 3.46
CA PHE A 118 -2.03 -0.15 4.20
C PHE A 118 -2.26 1.36 4.35
N VAL A 119 -1.71 1.96 5.41
CA VAL A 119 -1.71 3.43 5.59
C VAL A 119 -0.54 4.06 4.82
N ARG A 120 0.64 3.44 4.89
CA ARG A 120 1.90 3.89 4.26
C ARG A 120 2.67 2.66 3.79
N ALA A 121 3.51 2.85 2.77
CA ALA A 121 4.45 1.84 2.30
C ALA A 121 5.87 2.41 2.31
N HIS A 122 6.86 1.63 1.87
CA HIS A 122 8.26 2.08 1.86
C HIS A 122 8.49 3.24 0.87
N ASP A 123 7.68 3.28 -0.18
CA ASP A 123 7.60 4.27 -1.25
C ASP A 123 6.43 5.24 -1.02
N SER A 124 5.21 4.73 -0.84
CA SER A 124 4.00 5.53 -0.68
C SER A 124 3.96 6.24 0.67
N GLU A 125 3.78 7.57 0.62
CA GLU A 125 3.71 8.46 1.79
C GLU A 125 4.98 8.43 2.68
N VAL A 126 6.13 8.04 2.09
CA VAL A 126 7.47 8.19 2.69
C VAL A 126 8.36 8.99 1.75
N GLN A 127 8.66 8.47 0.56
CA GLN A 127 9.67 9.08 -0.32
C GLN A 127 9.22 10.43 -0.85
N THR A 128 7.91 10.63 -1.09
CA THR A 128 7.33 11.90 -1.53
C THR A 128 7.39 12.96 -0.44
N VAL A 129 7.23 12.59 0.84
CA VAL A 129 7.38 13.49 1.98
C VAL A 129 8.83 13.94 2.12
N ILE A 130 9.76 12.98 2.06
CA ILE A 130 11.19 13.29 2.11
C ILE A 130 11.59 14.15 0.91
N ALA A 131 11.12 13.84 -0.30
CA ALA A 131 11.38 14.63 -1.49
C ALA A 131 10.83 16.07 -1.38
N GLN A 132 9.66 16.27 -0.75
CA GLN A 132 9.14 17.61 -0.48
C GLN A 132 10.07 18.37 0.48
N ILE A 133 10.56 17.73 1.55
CA ILE A 133 11.50 18.35 2.48
C ILE A 133 12.81 18.69 1.76
N VAL A 134 13.34 17.80 0.90
CA VAL A 134 14.53 18.07 0.10
C VAL A 134 14.31 19.27 -0.82
N SER A 135 13.18 19.34 -1.52
CA SER A 135 12.85 20.45 -2.41
C SER A 135 12.74 21.79 -1.66
N ASP A 136 12.18 21.78 -0.45
CA ASP A 136 12.07 22.97 0.41
C ASP A 136 13.45 23.44 0.92
N LEU A 137 14.34 22.51 1.26
CA LEU A 137 15.70 22.81 1.77
C LEU A 137 16.67 23.21 0.66
N TYR A 138 16.49 22.65 -0.54
CA TYR A 138 17.36 22.81 -1.70
C TYR A 138 16.53 23.18 -2.94
N PRO A 139 16.11 24.46 -3.09
CA PRO A 139 15.20 24.87 -4.17
C PRO A 139 15.72 24.63 -5.59
N ASP A 140 17.05 24.53 -5.75
CA ASP A 140 17.72 24.30 -7.03
C ASP A 140 18.00 22.80 -7.31
N VAL A 141 17.48 21.88 -6.49
CA VAL A 141 17.66 20.44 -6.71
C VAL A 141 16.94 19.98 -7.98
N GLU A 142 17.66 19.30 -8.88
CA GLU A 142 17.08 18.82 -10.15
C GLU A 142 16.07 17.67 -9.95
N ASN A 143 16.37 16.76 -9.01
CA ASN A 143 15.51 15.63 -8.70
C ASN A 143 15.50 15.33 -7.19
N SER A 144 14.45 15.78 -6.50
CA SER A 144 14.29 15.56 -5.05
C SER A 144 13.91 14.13 -4.67
N LEU A 145 13.48 13.29 -5.63
CA LEU A 145 13.25 11.85 -5.43
C LEU A 145 14.54 11.03 -5.50
N ALA A 146 15.64 11.63 -5.95
CA ALA A 146 16.98 11.01 -5.96
C ALA A 146 18.00 11.94 -5.27
N PRO A 147 17.83 12.23 -3.97
CA PRO A 147 18.70 13.15 -3.24
C PRO A 147 20.10 12.56 -3.02
N THR A 148 21.10 13.43 -2.85
CA THR A 148 22.41 13.00 -2.34
C THR A 148 22.30 12.51 -0.89
N THR A 149 23.29 11.76 -0.42
CA THR A 149 23.35 11.32 0.99
C THR A 149 23.27 12.49 1.96
N GLU A 150 23.91 13.64 1.66
CA GLU A 150 23.82 14.82 2.54
C GLU A 150 22.42 15.43 2.54
N GLN A 151 21.80 15.57 1.37
CA GLN A 151 20.43 16.10 1.24
C GLN A 151 19.42 15.20 1.98
N LEU A 152 19.58 13.87 1.85
CA LEU A 152 18.74 12.89 2.52
C LEU A 152 18.90 12.97 4.05
N ALA A 153 20.14 13.05 4.56
CA ALA A 153 20.40 13.19 5.99
C ALA A 153 19.81 14.49 6.57
N ALA A 154 19.91 15.60 5.83
CA ALA A 154 19.30 16.86 6.22
C ALA A 154 17.77 16.77 6.26
N ALA A 155 17.17 16.14 5.25
CA ALA A 155 15.73 15.95 5.17
C ALA A 155 15.20 15.06 6.32
N PHE A 156 15.89 13.97 6.66
CA PHE A 156 15.52 13.12 7.79
C PHE A 156 15.58 13.85 9.13
N LYS A 157 16.51 14.80 9.30
CA LYS A 157 16.54 15.63 10.52
C LYS A 157 15.26 16.47 10.65
N VAL A 158 14.77 17.05 9.56
CA VAL A 158 13.52 17.81 9.56
C VAL A 158 12.33 16.88 9.78
N TYR A 159 12.27 15.76 9.05
CA TYR A 159 11.21 14.76 9.18
C TYR A 159 11.08 14.25 10.64
N ASN A 160 12.18 13.87 11.28
CA ASN A 160 12.19 13.31 12.64
C ASN A 160 11.78 14.33 13.71
N GLU A 161 11.97 15.63 13.46
CA GLU A 161 11.47 16.66 14.36
C GLU A 161 9.99 16.95 14.11
N ASP A 162 9.57 17.00 12.84
CA ASP A 162 8.18 17.22 12.44
C ASP A 162 7.23 16.10 12.92
N GLU A 163 7.67 14.83 12.88
CA GLU A 163 6.86 13.70 13.33
C GLU A 163 6.52 13.74 14.83
N LYS A 164 7.25 14.54 15.63
CA LYS A 164 7.01 14.72 17.07
C LYS A 164 6.04 15.86 17.36
N LEU A 165 5.77 16.73 16.39
CA LEU A 165 4.92 17.90 16.58
C LEU A 165 3.44 17.53 16.54
N ALA A 166 2.62 18.28 17.28
CA ALA A 166 1.17 18.21 17.14
C ALA A 166 0.68 18.91 15.87
N ASP A 167 1.33 20.03 15.51
CA ASP A 167 1.14 20.76 14.26
C ASP A 167 2.29 20.42 13.31
N LYS A 168 2.02 19.53 12.37
CA LYS A 168 2.96 18.93 11.43
C LYS A 168 2.90 19.66 10.11
N LYS A 169 4.07 19.99 9.55
CA LYS A 169 4.18 20.56 8.21
C LYS A 169 4.30 19.47 7.14
N TYR A 170 4.99 18.38 7.42
CA TYR A 170 5.37 17.38 6.40
C TYR A 170 4.80 15.99 6.67
N THR A 171 4.86 15.56 7.93
CA THR A 171 4.56 14.20 8.35
C THR A 171 3.07 13.99 8.58
N GLN A 172 2.64 12.73 8.49
CA GLN A 172 1.24 12.34 8.59
C GLN A 172 0.65 12.60 9.98
N TYR A 173 -0.58 13.12 9.99
CA TYR A 173 -1.44 13.20 11.18
C TYR A 173 -2.13 11.85 11.47
N ASN A 174 -2.65 11.70 12.69
CA ASN A 174 -3.61 10.65 13.07
C ASN A 174 -3.21 9.21 12.70
N MET A 175 -1.92 8.88 12.66
CA MET A 175 -1.44 7.53 12.32
C MET A 175 -2.09 6.46 13.20
N ALA A 176 -2.23 6.71 14.51
CA ALA A 176 -2.89 5.78 15.42
C ALA A 176 -4.36 5.52 15.04
N SER A 177 -5.11 6.55 14.63
CA SER A 177 -6.50 6.42 14.19
C SER A 177 -6.61 5.71 12.85
N ALA A 178 -5.67 5.96 11.93
CA ALA A 178 -5.61 5.27 10.64
C ALA A 178 -5.35 3.76 10.84
N TYR A 179 -4.43 3.39 11.73
CA TYR A 179 -4.22 1.98 12.10
C TYR A 179 -5.39 1.38 12.87
N ALA A 180 -6.08 2.17 13.71
CA ALA A 180 -7.28 1.69 14.37
C ALA A 180 -8.35 1.28 13.36
N MET A 181 -8.54 2.03 12.27
CA MET A 181 -9.43 1.64 11.18
C MET A 181 -8.90 0.48 10.33
N LEU A 182 -7.59 0.40 10.11
CA LEU A 182 -7.00 -0.65 9.30
C LEU A 182 -7.06 -2.03 9.97
N LEU A 183 -7.01 -2.07 11.30
CA LEU A 183 -6.86 -3.31 12.08
C LEU A 183 -8.19 -3.81 12.70
N THR A 184 -9.34 -3.23 12.32
CA THR A 184 -10.68 -3.60 12.83
C THR A 184 -11.70 -3.59 11.71
#